data_AF-A0A941S484-F1
#
_entry.id   AF-A0A941S484-F1
#
_cell.length_a   1.000
_cell.length_b   1.000
_cell.length_c   1.000
_cell.angle_alpha   90.00
_cell.angle_beta   90.00
_cell.angle_gamma   90.00
#
_symmetry.space_group_name_H-M   'P 1'
#
loop_
_entity.id
_entity.type
_entity.pdbx_description
1 polymer ?
#
loop_
_entity_poly.entity_id
_entity_poly.type
_entity_poly.pdbx_seq_one_letter_code
_entity_poly.pdbx_strand_id
1 'polypeptide(L)' 'MEAKQITVFGGSGFLGRHAVRALAKAGWRIKVATRHPNQGFFLRPLGQV' A
#
# COMPACT_ATOMS: atom_id res chain seq x y z
N MET A 1 14.37 11.47 10.38
CA MET A 1 14.35 10.00 10.29
C MET A 1 13.84 9.63 8.92
N GLU A 2 14.68 9.02 8.08
CA GLU A 2 14.29 8.57 6.75
C GLU A 2 13.21 7.49 6.89
N ALA A 3 11.96 7.84 6.58
CA ALA A 3 10.87 6.87 6.60
C ALA A 3 11.14 5.85 5.50
N LYS A 4 11.61 4.67 5.89
CA LYS A 4 11.91 3.54 5.03
C LYS A 4 10.69 3.25 4.15
N GLN A 5 10.76 3.62 2.87
CA GLN A 5 9.62 3.65 1.95
C GLN A 5 9.63 2.41 1.05
N ILE A 6 8.49 1.74 0.92
CA ILE A 6 8.33 0.54 0.06
C ILE A 6 7.40 0.88 -1.09
N THR A 7 7.72 0.42 -2.31
CA THR A 7 6.82 0.50 -3.46
C THR A 7 6.28 -0.88 -3.79
N VAL A 8 4.95 -1.02 -3.87
CA VAL A 8 4.26 -2.25 -4.23
C VAL A 8 3.59 -2.09 -5.59
N PHE A 9 4.03 -2.86 -6.57
CA PHE A 9 3.37 -2.94 -7.87
C PHE A 9 2.18 -3.91 -7.80
N GLY A 10 1.03 -3.53 -8.36
CA GLY A 10 -0.18 -4.35 -8.32
C GLY A 10 -0.82 -4.44 -6.93
N GLY A 11 -0.50 -3.52 -6.01
CA GLY A 11 -1.00 -3.53 -4.63
C GLY A 11 -2.53 -3.41 -4.47
N SER A 12 -3.27 -3.04 -5.52
CA SER A 12 -4.74 -3.00 -5.54
C SER A 12 -5.40 -4.34 -5.86
N GLY A 13 -4.63 -5.36 -6.26
CA GLY A 13 -5.14 -6.68 -6.61
C GLY A 13 -5.42 -7.59 -5.41
N PHE A 14 -5.79 -8.85 -5.70
CA PHE A 14 -6.14 -9.86 -4.69
C PHE A 14 -5.07 -10.03 -3.61
N LEU A 15 -3.84 -10.40 -3.99
CA LEU A 15 -2.75 -10.59 -3.03
C LEU A 15 -2.16 -9.26 -2.55
N GLY A 16 -2.02 -8.30 -3.47
CA GLY A 16 -1.38 -7.02 -3.23
C GLY A 16 -1.99 -6.26 -2.05
N ARG A 17 -3.32 -6.25 -1.93
CA ARG A 17 -4.00 -5.52 -0.84
C ARG A 17 -3.68 -6.09 0.54
N HIS A 18 -3.48 -7.40 0.64
CA HIS A 18 -3.15 -8.06 1.90
C HIS A 18 -1.70 -7.81 2.29
N ALA A 19 -0.79 -7.79 1.31
CA ALA A 19 0.60 -7.40 1.51
C ALA A 19 0.70 -5.93 1.96
N VAL A 20 0.01 -5.00 1.29
CA VAL A 20 -0.05 -3.58 1.69
C VAL A 20 -0.57 -3.43 3.12
N ARG A 21 -1.63 -4.16 3.50
CA ARG A 21 -2.15 -4.15 4.88
C ARG A 21 -1.11 -4.62 5.90
N ALA A 22 -0.38 -5.71 5.60
CA ALA A 22 0.64 -6.24 6.49
C ALA A 22 1.81 -5.26 6.67
N LEU A 23 2.29 -4.67 5.57
CA LEU A 23 3.34 -3.65 5.59
C LEU A 23 2.88 -2.39 6.32
N ALA A 24 1.64 -1.96 6.14
CA ALA A 24 1.11 -0.78 6.80
C ALA A 24 1.02 -0.98 8.32
N LYS A 25 0.59 -2.17 8.77
CA LYS A 25 0.62 -2.55 10.20
C LYS A 25 2.02 -2.59 10.80
N ALA A 26 3.03 -2.89 9.99
CA ALA A 26 4.43 -2.89 10.40
C ALA A 26 5.07 -1.48 10.38
N GLY A 27 4.29 -0.41 10.13
CA GLY A 27 4.75 0.97 10.22
C GLY A 27 5.49 1.50 8.99
N TRP A 28 5.40 0.79 7.85
CA TRP A 28 6.08 1.21 6.62
C TRP A 28 5.27 2.27 5.87
N ARG A 29 5.99 3.23 5.28
CA ARG A 29 5.41 4.16 4.30
C ARG A 29 5.36 3.48 2.94
N ILE A 30 4.16 3.35 2.37
CA ILE A 30 3.95 2.51 1.17
C ILE A 30 3.46 3.37 0.01
N LYS A 31 4.07 3.17 -1.17
CA LYS A 31 3.56 3.63 -2.47
C LYS A 31 3.01 2.45 -3.24
N VAL A 32 1.80 2.58 -3.79
CA VAL A 32 1.19 1.52 -4.59
C VAL A 32 1.12 1.96 -6.04
N ALA A 33 1.84 1.24 -6.91
CA ALA A 33 1.81 1.47 -8.35
C ALA A 33 0.83 0.47 -8.99
N THR A 34 -0.18 0.98 -9.69
CA THR A 34 -1.19 0.15 -10.37
C THR A 34 -1.64 0.83 -11.65
N ARG A 35 -2.11 0.04 -12.62
CA ARG A 35 -2.60 0.52 -13.92
C ARG A 35 -3.89 1.34 -13.79
N HIS A 36 -4.71 1.01 -12.79
CA HIS A 36 -6.01 1.65 -12.53
C HIS A 36 -6.06 2.17 -11.09
N PRO A 37 -5.49 3.34 -10.79
CA PRO A 37 -5.38 3.86 -9.42
C PRO A 37 -6.73 4.15 -8.76
N ASN A 38 -7.74 4.48 -9.57
CA ASN A 38 -9.12 4.67 -9.13
C ASN A 38 -9.73 3.43 -8.43
N GLN A 39 -9.29 2.23 -8.78
CA GLN A 39 -9.73 1.00 -8.12
C GLN A 39 -9.05 0.78 -6.76
N GLY A 40 -7.96 1.50 -6.45
CA GLY A 40 -7.11 1.26 -5.28
C GLY A 40 -7.37 2.17 -4.08
N PHE A 41 -8.37 3.06 -4.11
CA PHE A 41 -8.59 4.03 -3.02
C PHE A 41 -8.88 3.40 -1.66
N PHE A 42 -9.44 2.19 -1.63
CA PHE A 42 -9.68 1.42 -0.41
C PHE A 42 -8.38 1.05 0.34
N LEU A 43 -7.21 1.21 -0.28
CA LEU A 43 -5.91 0.98 0.36
C LEU A 43 -5.49 2.14 1.28
N ARG A 44 -6.01 3.36 1.08
CA ARG A 44 -5.66 4.55 1.86
C ARG A 44 -5.90 4.40 3.37
N PRO A 45 -7.07 3.91 3.83
CA PRO A 45 -7.31 3.71 5.27
C PRO A 45 -6.55 2.53 5.89
N LEU A 46 -5.79 1.74 5.11
CA LEU A 46 -5.02 0.62 5.66
C LEU A 46 -3.74 1.06 6.39
N GLY A 47 -3.26 2.28 6.15
CA GLY A 47 -2.15 2.89 6.86
C GLY A 47 -2.60 3.89 7.91
N GLN A 48 -1.63 4.46 8.63
CA GLN A 48 -1.85 5.62 9.48
C GLN A 48 -1.98 6.88 8.59
N VAL A 49 -3.02 7.69 8.83
CA VAL A 49 -3.30 8.95 8.12
C VAL A 49 -2.49 10.09 8.71
#